data_AF-A0A8J6XIR2-F1
#
_entry.id   AF-A0A8J6XIR2-F1
#
_cell.length_a   1.000
_cell.length_b   1.000
_cell.length_c   1.000
_cell.angle_alpha   90.00
_cell.angle_beta   90.00
_cell.angle_gamma   90.00
#
_symmetry.space_group_name_H-M   'P 1'
#
loop_
_entity.id
_entity.type
_entity.pdbx_description
1 polymer ?
#
loop_
_entity_poly.entity_id
_entity_poly.type
_entity_poly.pdbx_seq_one_letter_code
_entity_poly.pdbx_strand_id
1 'polypeptide(L)'
;MAKKAGNPQVKNFIKELDTILWFKNVGKSIHSQEVKQLFSWNDAWEHLQNENWINASFHKHVDSMNLVWDIAYDQAFQAASKSIDCHKLEEGISVADAVAYDAAAAAVEIVTQSTDTFFIKLMEWYRLGHFPCGWEGEYPEGKLIIY
;
A
#
# COMPACT_ATOMS: atom_id res chain seq x y z
N MET A 1 17.17 -23.37 -2.53
CA MET A 1 15.99 -22.48 -2.55
C MET A 1 15.23 -22.44 -1.20
N ALA A 2 15.89 -22.65 -0.05
CA ALA A 2 15.21 -22.75 1.27
C ALA A 2 15.40 -21.54 2.21
N LYS A 3 16.00 -20.43 1.75
CA LYS A 3 16.37 -19.28 2.61
C LYS A 3 15.37 -18.13 2.66
N LYS A 4 14.34 -18.08 1.79
CA LYS A 4 13.45 -16.91 1.67
C LYS A 4 12.32 -16.85 2.74
N ALA A 5 11.67 -17.96 3.10
CA ALA A 5 10.62 -17.98 4.12
C ALA A 5 11.12 -17.75 5.57
N GLY A 6 12.44 -17.77 5.78
CA GLY A 6 13.08 -17.55 7.07
C GLY A 6 13.53 -16.11 7.35
N ASN A 7 13.40 -15.18 6.40
CA ASN A 7 13.98 -13.84 6.50
C ASN A 7 13.38 -13.07 7.71
N PRO A 8 14.19 -12.71 8.73
CA PRO A 8 13.70 -11.97 9.90
C PRO A 8 13.06 -10.63 9.55
N GLN A 9 13.51 -9.96 8.49
CA GLN A 9 12.97 -8.66 8.07
C GLN A 9 11.52 -8.79 7.62
N VAL A 10 11.21 -9.75 6.74
CA VAL A 10 9.82 -9.94 6.28
C VAL A 10 8.91 -10.44 7.40
N LYS A 11 9.43 -11.27 8.32
CA LYS A 11 8.68 -11.69 9.51
C LYS A 11 8.33 -10.53 10.43
N ASN A 12 9.26 -9.59 10.62
CA ASN A 12 9.00 -8.40 11.43
C ASN A 12 8.01 -7.46 10.72
N PHE A 13 8.17 -7.29 9.41
CA PHE A 13 7.23 -6.52 8.59
C PHE A 13 5.80 -7.07 8.67
N ILE A 14 5.61 -8.38 8.50
CA ILE A 14 4.28 -9.00 8.59
C ILE A 14 3.66 -8.78 9.97
N LYS A 15 4.44 -8.92 11.05
CA LYS A 15 3.95 -8.63 12.42
C LYS A 15 3.60 -7.16 12.62
N GLU A 16 4.31 -6.26 11.97
CA GLU A 16 4.07 -4.81 12.05
C GLU A 16 2.69 -4.45 11.50
N LEU A 17 2.16 -5.18 10.50
CA LEU A 17 0.88 -4.88 9.85
C LEU A 17 -0.30 -4.81 10.84
N ASP A 18 -0.26 -5.59 11.92
CA ASP A 18 -1.27 -5.57 13.00
C ASP A 18 -1.20 -4.32 13.89
N THR A 19 -0.07 -3.62 13.85
CA THR A 19 0.21 -2.46 14.72
C THR A 19 -0.06 -1.12 14.03
N ILE A 20 -0.21 -1.14 12.70
CA ILE A 20 -0.49 0.07 11.92
C ILE A 20 -1.89 0.56 12.25
N LEU A 21 -2.00 1.85 12.55
CA LEU A 21 -3.28 2.54 12.76
C LEU A 21 -3.86 2.95 11.40
N TRP A 22 -4.33 1.94 10.65
CA TRP A 22 -4.81 2.08 9.28
C TRP A 22 -5.84 3.20 9.15
N PHE A 23 -5.61 4.08 8.18
CA PHE A 23 -6.48 5.19 7.80
C PHE A 23 -6.70 6.27 8.87
N LYS A 24 -6.00 6.21 10.01
CA LYS A 24 -6.20 7.13 11.15
C LYS A 24 -6.14 8.62 10.79
N ASN A 25 -5.42 8.97 9.72
CA ASN A 25 -5.18 10.35 9.30
C ASN A 25 -5.71 10.66 7.90
N VAL A 26 -6.55 9.80 7.30
CA VAL A 26 -7.21 10.14 6.03
C VAL A 26 -8.03 11.43 6.18
N GLY A 27 -7.88 12.34 5.22
CA GLY A 27 -8.54 13.64 5.21
C GLY A 27 -8.02 14.65 6.24
N LYS A 28 -7.03 14.29 7.07
CA LYS A 28 -6.36 15.27 7.95
C LYS A 28 -5.26 15.97 7.19
N SER A 29 -5.34 17.30 7.12
CA SER A 29 -4.37 18.11 6.39
C SER A 29 -2.93 17.83 6.82
N ILE A 30 -2.06 17.66 5.83
CA ILE A 30 -0.62 17.61 6.01
C ILE A 30 0.02 18.82 5.37
N HIS A 31 1.11 19.30 5.97
CA HIS A 31 1.93 20.34 5.38
C HIS A 31 3.18 19.69 4.75
N SER A 32 3.00 19.12 3.56
CA SER A 32 4.11 18.59 2.75
C SER A 32 3.98 19.06 1.30
N GLN A 33 5.12 19.36 0.67
CA GLN A 33 5.19 19.66 -0.75
C GLN A 33 5.52 18.42 -1.61
N GLU A 34 5.87 17.31 -0.96
CA GLU A 34 6.34 16.07 -1.60
C GLU A 34 5.18 15.23 -2.16
N VAL A 35 3.98 15.42 -1.62
CA VAL A 35 2.78 14.69 -2.02
C VAL A 35 1.64 15.65 -2.32
N LYS A 36 0.69 15.17 -3.13
CA LYS A 36 -0.60 15.79 -3.31
C LYS A 36 -1.59 15.14 -2.38
N GLN A 37 -2.36 15.95 -1.65
CA GLN A 37 -3.36 15.45 -0.72
C GLN A 37 -4.77 15.60 -1.28
N LEU A 38 -5.58 14.55 -1.09
CA LEU A 38 -7.02 14.52 -1.34
C LEU A 38 -7.79 14.60 -0.01
N PHE A 39 -9.09 14.81 -0.09
CA PHE A 39 -9.95 15.00 1.09
C PHE A 39 -11.26 14.19 1.03
N SER A 40 -11.38 13.26 0.09
CA SER A 40 -12.54 12.37 0.00
C SER A 40 -12.18 10.99 -0.55
N TRP A 41 -12.95 9.97 -0.16
CA TRP A 41 -12.82 8.62 -0.70
C TRP A 41 -13.19 8.55 -2.20
N ASN A 42 -14.10 9.41 -2.66
CA ASN A 42 -14.48 9.47 -4.06
C ASN A 42 -13.30 9.92 -4.93
N ASP A 43 -12.61 11.00 -4.54
CA ASP A 43 -11.41 11.45 -5.27
C ASP A 43 -10.31 10.37 -5.21
N ALA A 44 -10.14 9.73 -4.05
CA ALA A 44 -9.16 8.65 -3.90
C ALA A 44 -9.47 7.46 -4.84
N TRP A 45 -10.75 7.11 -5.01
CA TRP A 45 -11.19 6.06 -5.91
C TRP A 45 -10.93 6.39 -7.38
N GLU A 46 -11.22 7.63 -7.81
CA GLU A 46 -10.91 8.08 -9.18
C GLU A 46 -9.41 7.99 -9.47
N HIS A 47 -8.57 8.30 -8.48
CA HIS A 47 -7.12 8.24 -8.61
C HIS A 47 -6.55 6.81 -8.60
N LEU A 48 -7.16 5.86 -7.87
CA LEU A 48 -6.76 4.45 -7.90
C LEU A 48 -6.90 3.82 -9.29
N GLN A 49 -7.84 4.32 -10.08
CA GLN A 49 -8.08 3.86 -11.45
C GLN A 49 -7.24 4.60 -12.49
N ASN A 50 -6.46 5.60 -12.07
CA ASN A 50 -5.68 6.41 -12.99
C ASN A 50 -4.52 5.62 -13.60
N GLU A 51 -4.29 5.79 -14.90
CA GLU A 51 -3.21 5.12 -15.62
C GLU A 51 -1.84 5.38 -15.01
N ASN A 52 -1.55 6.58 -14.50
CA ASN A 52 -0.26 6.87 -13.87
C ASN A 52 -0.05 6.05 -12.59
N TRP A 53 -1.12 5.82 -11.82
CA TRP A 53 -1.08 4.97 -10.63
C TRP A 53 -0.92 3.50 -11.00
N ILE A 54 -1.75 3.03 -11.94
CA ILE A 54 -1.67 1.65 -12.45
C ILE A 54 -0.27 1.42 -13.03
N ASN A 55 0.28 2.37 -13.78
CA ASN A 55 1.61 2.27 -14.31
C ASN A 55 2.66 2.25 -13.19
N ALA A 56 2.60 3.13 -12.20
CA ALA A 56 3.56 3.12 -11.09
C ALA A 56 3.55 1.81 -10.29
N SER A 57 2.36 1.24 -10.06
CA SER A 57 2.15 0.02 -9.25
C SER A 57 2.34 -1.28 -10.05
N PHE A 58 1.86 -1.37 -11.30
CA PHE A 58 1.88 -2.59 -12.11
C PHE A 58 3.08 -2.74 -13.06
N HIS A 59 3.83 -1.67 -13.39
CA HIS A 59 5.09 -1.81 -14.17
C HIS A 59 6.09 -2.75 -13.46
N LYS A 60 5.87 -3.03 -12.18
CA LYS A 60 6.71 -3.89 -11.34
C LYS A 60 5.95 -5.17 -11.07
N HIS A 61 5.99 -6.12 -12.01
CA HIS A 61 5.41 -7.45 -11.79
C HIS A 61 5.96 -8.05 -10.50
N VAL A 62 5.12 -8.09 -9.47
CA VAL A 62 5.40 -8.80 -8.24
C VAL A 62 4.90 -10.22 -8.41
N ASP A 63 5.75 -11.20 -8.11
CA ASP A 63 5.37 -12.61 -8.11
C ASP A 63 4.38 -12.85 -6.95
N SER A 64 3.09 -12.74 -7.27
CA SER A 64 1.97 -12.96 -6.35
C SER A 64 1.75 -14.44 -6.03
N MET A 65 2.51 -15.37 -6.63
CA MET A 65 2.41 -16.81 -6.36
C MET A 65 3.33 -17.28 -5.23
N ASN A 66 3.81 -16.37 -4.38
CA ASN A 66 4.69 -16.68 -3.26
C ASN A 66 3.93 -16.69 -1.94
N LEU A 67 4.14 -17.69 -1.08
CA LEU A 67 3.55 -17.77 0.27
C LEU A 67 3.68 -16.49 1.12
N VAL A 68 4.76 -15.71 0.92
CA VAL A 68 4.93 -14.42 1.62
C VAL A 68 3.86 -13.41 1.21
N TRP A 69 3.46 -13.41 -0.07
CA TRP A 69 2.39 -12.56 -0.59
C TRP A 69 1.08 -12.89 0.13
N ASP A 70 0.67 -14.15 0.12
CA ASP A 70 -0.60 -14.59 0.73
C ASP A 70 -0.68 -14.23 2.21
N ILE A 71 0.39 -14.51 2.98
CA ILE A 71 0.43 -14.20 4.42
C ILE A 71 0.33 -12.69 4.66
N ALA A 72 1.08 -11.88 3.91
CA ALA A 72 1.07 -10.44 4.09
C ALA A 72 -0.26 -9.81 3.64
N TYR A 73 -0.85 -10.31 2.55
CA TYR A 73 -2.16 -9.91 2.06
C TYR A 73 -3.22 -10.16 3.12
N ASP A 74 -3.35 -11.41 3.59
CA ASP A 74 -4.35 -11.79 4.58
C ASP A 74 -4.18 -10.98 5.87
N GLN A 75 -2.95 -10.83 6.35
CA GLN A 75 -2.66 -10.08 7.57
C GLN A 75 -3.06 -8.60 7.42
N ALA A 76 -2.64 -7.94 6.34
CA ALA A 76 -2.97 -6.55 6.09
C ALA A 76 -4.48 -6.35 5.90
N PHE A 77 -5.14 -7.20 5.13
CA PHE A 77 -6.59 -7.15 4.93
C PHE A 77 -7.34 -7.26 6.25
N GLN A 78 -7.00 -8.26 7.07
CA GLN A 78 -7.65 -8.48 8.37
C GLN A 78 -7.38 -7.35 9.37
N ALA A 79 -6.22 -6.69 9.30
CA ALA A 79 -5.90 -5.56 10.16
C ALA A 79 -6.63 -4.28 9.69
N ALA A 80 -6.53 -3.94 8.39
CA ALA A 80 -7.10 -2.73 7.82
C ALA A 80 -8.64 -2.74 7.83
N SER A 81 -9.28 -3.89 7.56
CA SER A 81 -10.74 -4.01 7.56
C SER A 81 -11.41 -3.78 8.91
N LYS A 82 -10.65 -3.85 10.03
CA LYS A 82 -11.13 -3.56 11.38
C LYS A 82 -11.14 -2.06 11.70
N SER A 83 -10.49 -1.24 10.88
CA SER A 83 -10.50 0.21 11.07
C SER A 83 -11.91 0.76 10.85
N ILE A 84 -12.34 1.68 11.73
CA ILE A 84 -13.63 2.37 11.58
C ILE A 84 -13.68 3.26 10.34
N ASP A 85 -12.52 3.66 9.84
CA ASP A 85 -12.35 4.50 8.66
C ASP A 85 -12.18 3.66 7.38
N CYS A 86 -12.26 2.32 7.48
CA CYS A 86 -12.22 1.44 6.32
C CYS A 86 -13.46 1.66 5.45
N HIS A 87 -13.24 2.14 4.21
CA HIS A 87 -14.29 2.43 3.26
C HIS A 87 -14.49 1.31 2.24
N LYS A 88 -15.73 1.12 1.79
CA LYS A 88 -16.03 0.30 0.61
C LYS A 88 -15.92 1.17 -0.63
N LEU A 89 -15.12 0.72 -1.58
CA LEU A 89 -15.03 1.31 -2.90
C LEU A 89 -16.12 0.69 -3.80
N GLU A 90 -16.08 1.02 -5.09
CA GLU A 90 -17.03 0.45 -6.05
C GLU A 90 -16.72 -1.02 -6.35
N GLU A 91 -17.69 -1.70 -6.99
CA GLU A 91 -17.57 -3.10 -7.43
C GLU A 91 -17.29 -4.12 -6.30
N GLY A 92 -17.54 -3.74 -5.05
CA GLY A 92 -17.35 -4.61 -3.90
C GLY A 92 -15.90 -4.67 -3.39
N ILE A 93 -14.99 -3.91 -3.98
CA ILE A 93 -13.62 -3.74 -3.51
C ILE A 93 -13.65 -2.80 -2.30
N SER A 94 -12.82 -3.05 -1.29
CA SER A 94 -12.63 -2.15 -0.16
C SER A 94 -11.24 -1.51 -0.18
N VAL A 95 -11.07 -0.41 0.55
CA VAL A 95 -9.73 0.16 0.76
C VAL A 95 -8.79 -0.85 1.44
N ALA A 96 -9.32 -1.80 2.21
CA ALA A 96 -8.54 -2.88 2.81
C ALA A 96 -7.99 -3.84 1.74
N ASP A 97 -8.71 -4.10 0.64
CA ASP A 97 -8.20 -4.92 -0.46
C ASP A 97 -7.02 -4.24 -1.17
N ALA A 98 -7.12 -2.92 -1.41
CA ALA A 98 -6.05 -2.12 -2.00
C ALA A 98 -4.79 -2.12 -1.11
N VAL A 99 -4.97 -1.87 0.20
CA VAL A 99 -3.88 -1.93 1.18
C VAL A 99 -3.25 -3.31 1.27
N ALA A 100 -4.06 -4.36 1.23
CA ALA A 100 -3.57 -5.73 1.32
C ALA A 100 -2.68 -6.09 0.14
N TYR A 101 -3.04 -5.65 -1.05
CA TYR A 101 -2.20 -5.78 -2.25
C TYR A 101 -0.85 -5.07 -2.06
N ASP A 102 -0.87 -3.79 -1.68
CA ASP A 102 0.35 -3.00 -1.49
C ASP A 102 1.28 -3.59 -0.41
N ALA A 103 0.71 -4.02 0.71
CA ALA A 103 1.45 -4.64 1.79
C ALA A 103 2.07 -5.99 1.37
N ALA A 104 1.33 -6.80 0.61
CA ALA A 104 1.85 -8.05 0.06
C ALA A 104 3.00 -7.80 -0.92
N ALA A 105 2.85 -6.80 -1.78
CA ALA A 105 3.89 -6.38 -2.70
C ALA A 105 5.15 -5.89 -1.98
N ALA A 106 4.99 -5.08 -0.93
CA ALA A 106 6.11 -4.65 -0.08
C ALA A 106 6.81 -5.84 0.60
N ALA A 107 6.05 -6.84 1.08
CA ALA A 107 6.64 -8.05 1.67
C ALA A 107 7.50 -8.83 0.65
N VAL A 108 7.07 -8.88 -0.62
CA VAL A 108 7.85 -9.48 -1.70
C VAL A 108 9.10 -8.66 -2.01
N GLU A 109 9.02 -7.33 -2.09
CA GLU A 109 10.20 -6.47 -2.25
C GLU A 109 11.22 -6.71 -1.12
N ILE A 110 10.77 -6.83 0.14
CA ILE A 110 11.64 -7.10 1.30
C ILE A 110 12.30 -8.48 1.20
N VAL A 111 11.52 -9.55 0.93
CA VAL A 111 12.07 -10.91 0.95
C VAL A 111 12.98 -11.18 -0.24
N THR A 112 12.76 -10.49 -1.36
CA THR A 112 13.59 -10.58 -2.56
C THR A 112 14.79 -9.63 -2.53
N GLN A 113 14.82 -8.68 -1.59
CA GLN A 113 15.80 -7.59 -1.55
C GLN A 113 15.82 -6.83 -2.88
N SER A 114 14.62 -6.55 -3.39
CA SER A 114 14.42 -5.83 -4.65
C SER A 114 15.13 -4.47 -4.60
N THR A 115 15.76 -4.09 -5.70
CA THR A 115 16.24 -2.71 -5.89
C THR A 115 15.10 -1.74 -6.12
N ASP A 116 13.96 -2.25 -6.60
CA ASP A 116 12.70 -1.54 -6.68
C ASP A 116 11.97 -1.63 -5.35
N THR A 117 11.75 -0.48 -4.71
CA THR A 117 11.22 -0.34 -3.35
C THR A 117 9.95 0.50 -3.32
N PHE A 118 9.15 0.44 -4.38
CA PHE A 118 7.98 1.30 -4.53
C PHE A 118 6.97 1.03 -3.42
N PHE A 119 6.60 -0.24 -3.24
CA PHE A 119 5.61 -0.62 -2.24
C PHE A 119 6.15 -0.47 -0.82
N ILE A 120 7.44 -0.75 -0.58
CA ILE A 120 8.08 -0.45 0.71
C ILE A 120 7.96 1.05 1.07
N LYS A 121 8.11 1.95 0.09
CA LYS A 121 7.95 3.40 0.30
C LYS A 121 6.49 3.79 0.55
N LEU A 122 5.52 3.14 -0.11
CA LEU A 122 4.10 3.37 0.20
C LEU A 122 3.79 3.04 1.67
N MET A 123 4.42 2.01 2.23
CA MET A 123 4.24 1.62 3.64
C MET A 123 4.64 2.72 4.63
N GLU A 124 5.48 3.69 4.26
CA GLU A 124 5.79 4.85 5.10
C GLU A 124 4.55 5.72 5.33
N TRP A 125 3.70 5.90 4.32
CA TRP A 125 2.47 6.67 4.42
C TRP A 125 1.36 5.92 5.15
N TYR A 126 1.27 4.61 4.92
CA TYR A 126 0.35 3.76 5.67
C TYR A 126 0.64 3.76 7.18
N ARG A 127 1.92 3.73 7.58
CA ARG A 127 2.33 3.87 8.99
C ARG A 127 1.91 5.21 9.60
N LEU A 128 1.85 6.26 8.80
CA LEU A 128 1.34 7.57 9.20
C LEU A 128 -0.20 7.63 9.20
N GLY A 129 -0.89 6.57 8.80
CA GLY A 129 -2.35 6.49 8.76
C GLY A 129 -2.98 7.18 7.54
N HIS A 130 -2.21 7.45 6.50
CA HIS A 130 -2.71 7.96 5.21
C HIS A 130 -2.97 6.83 4.22
N PHE A 131 -3.69 7.14 3.14
CA PHE A 131 -4.00 6.21 2.06
C PHE A 131 -3.37 6.67 0.74
N PRO A 132 -2.18 6.14 0.35
CA PRO A 132 -1.68 6.25 -1.01
C PRO A 132 -2.70 5.74 -2.02
N CYS A 133 -3.03 6.57 -3.00
CA CYS A 133 -4.14 6.28 -3.91
C CYS A 133 -3.92 6.78 -5.33
N GLY A 134 -2.75 7.32 -5.65
CA GLY A 134 -2.51 7.82 -6.99
C GLY A 134 -1.10 8.36 -7.20
N TRP A 135 -0.82 8.71 -8.45
CA TRP A 135 0.42 9.37 -8.83
C TRP A 135 0.12 10.53 -9.80
N GLU A 136 0.65 11.71 -9.49
CA GLU A 136 0.55 12.89 -10.35
C GLU A 136 1.82 12.99 -11.20
N GLY A 137 1.68 12.89 -12.53
CA GLY A 137 2.79 12.81 -13.48
C GLY A 137 3.20 11.37 -13.80
N GLU A 138 4.39 11.18 -14.37
CA GLU A 138 4.90 9.87 -14.78
C GLU A 138 5.94 9.33 -13.80
N TYR A 139 5.63 8.23 -13.10
CA TYR A 139 6.59 7.57 -12.22
C TYR A 139 7.90 7.19 -12.95
N PRO A 140 9.10 7.39 -12.36
CA PRO A 140 9.34 7.81 -10.97
C PRO A 140 9.31 9.32 -10.74
N GLU A 141 9.15 10.12 -11.80
CA GLU A 141 9.05 11.57 -11.70
C GLU A 141 7.62 11.97 -11.28
N GLY A 142 7.45 13.15 -10.66
CA GLY A 142 6.15 13.59 -10.18
C GLY A 142 5.93 13.29 -8.70
N LYS A 143 4.66 13.14 -8.29
CA LYS A 143 4.27 13.15 -6.87
C LYS A 143 3.28 12.06 -6.52
N LEU A 144 3.50 11.44 -5.37
CA LEU A 144 2.50 10.57 -4.76
C LEU A 144 1.24 11.37 -4.42
N ILE A 145 0.09 10.75 -4.64
CA ILE A 145 -1.21 11.25 -4.20
C ILE A 145 -1.65 10.40 -3.02
N ILE A 146 -2.02 11.06 -1.92
CA ILE A 146 -2.53 10.42 -0.71
C ILE A 146 -3.88 11.01 -0.33
N TYR A 147 -4.66 10.25 0.44
CA TYR A 147 -5.79 10.73 1.21
C TYR A 147 -5.49 10.70 2.71
#